data_AF-A0A7U3ZK67-F1
#
_entry.id   AF-A0A7U3ZK67-F1
#
_cell.length_a   1.000
_cell.length_b   1.000
_cell.length_c   1.000
_cell.angle_alpha   90.00
_cell.angle_beta   90.00
_cell.angle_gamma   90.00
#
_symmetry.space_group_name_H-M   'P 1'
#
loop_
_entity.id
_entity.type
_entity.pdbx_description
1 polymer ?
#
loop_
_entity_poly.entity_id
_entity_poly.type
_entity_poly.pdbx_seq_one_letter_code
_entity_poly.pdbx_strand_id
1 'polypeptide(L)'
;MNPLIIPLIAIIGGSIMIIFLRYFQNVERMSMIEKGLNPFDNQSVRRSRISPDNTLRSGLLLVGAGLGLLIGALIEPYLHSDSDGIQVALIMIFGGAGLLLSYSIQMKNDKKAQ
;
A
#
# COMPACT_ATOMS: atom_id res chain seq x y z
N MET A 1 -19.89 -19.51 -17.23
CA MET A 1 -18.50 -19.01 -17.10
C MET A 1 -18.01 -19.38 -15.71
N ASN A 2 -16.91 -20.12 -15.57
CA ASN A 2 -16.47 -20.63 -14.27
C ASN A 2 -16.03 -19.45 -13.37
N PRO A 3 -16.56 -19.34 -12.13
CA PRO A 3 -16.28 -18.19 -11.24
C PRO A 3 -14.80 -18.06 -10.83
N LEU A 4 -13.99 -19.09 -11.07
CA LEU A 4 -12.55 -19.11 -10.79
C LEU A 4 -11.69 -18.35 -11.82
N ILE A 5 -12.21 -18.05 -13.01
CA ILE A 5 -11.44 -17.41 -14.10
C ILE A 5 -11.22 -15.91 -13.82
N ILE A 6 -12.18 -15.26 -13.16
CA ILE A 6 -12.17 -13.82 -12.83
C ILE A 6 -10.98 -13.45 -11.92
N PRO A 7 -10.75 -14.12 -10.77
CA PRO A 7 -9.60 -13.80 -9.91
C PRO A 7 -8.25 -14.13 -10.57
N LEU A 8 -8.19 -15.18 -11.40
CA LEU A 8 -6.96 -15.57 -12.09
C LEU A 8 -6.50 -14.48 -13.08
N ILE A 9 -7.42 -13.93 -13.88
CA ILE A 9 -7.13 -12.85 -14.82
C ILE A 9 -6.74 -11.56 -14.08
N ALA A 10 -7.39 -11.26 -12.96
CA ALA A 10 -7.05 -10.08 -12.15
C ALA A 10 -5.62 -10.14 -11.59
N ILE A 11 -5.17 -11.31 -11.12
CA ILE A 11 -3.81 -11.51 -10.58
C ILE A 11 -2.77 -11.38 -11.69
N ILE A 12 -3.02 -12.02 -12.84
CA ILE A 12 -2.11 -11.97 -13.99
C ILE A 12 -2.03 -10.54 -14.54
N GLY A 13 -3.17 -9.87 -14.74
CA GLY A 13 -3.23 -8.49 -15.20
C GLY A 13 -2.55 -7.50 -14.25
N GLY A 14 -2.77 -7.63 -12.94
CA GLY A 14 -2.09 -6.82 -11.93
C GLY A 14 -0.58 -7.01 -11.93
N SER A 15 -0.12 -8.26 -12.10
CA SER A 15 1.32 -8.58 -12.16
C SER A 15 1.98 -7.98 -13.41
N ILE A 16 1.33 -8.10 -14.57
CA ILE A 16 1.81 -7.49 -15.83
C ILE A 16 1.88 -5.97 -15.70
N MET A 17 0.85 -5.33 -15.15
CA MET A 17 0.82 -3.87 -14.92
C MET A 17 2.00 -3.38 -14.09
N ILE A 18 2.32 -4.07 -12.99
CA ILE A 18 3.46 -3.73 -12.12
C ILE A 18 4.79 -3.86 -12.87
N ILE A 19 4.96 -4.93 -13.66
CA ILE A 19 6.18 -5.14 -14.47
C ILE A 19 6.29 -4.03 -15.53
N PHE A 20 5.20 -3.67 -16.18
CA PHE A 20 5.15 -2.62 -17.19
C PHE A 20 5.51 -1.25 -16.62
N LEU A 21 4.96 -0.89 -15.46
CA LEU A 21 5.31 0.33 -14.73
C LEU A 21 6.81 0.40 -14.41
N ARG A 22 7.39 -0.71 -13.93
CA ARG A 22 8.84 -0.79 -13.67
C ARG A 22 9.67 -0.66 -14.95
N TYR A 23 9.22 -1.26 -16.05
CA TYR A 23 9.87 -1.17 -17.34
C TYR A 23 9.91 0.27 -17.85
N PHE A 24 8.79 0.99 -17.81
CA PHE A 24 8.73 2.40 -18.21
C PHE A 24 9.67 3.29 -17.41
N GLN A 25 9.74 3.10 -16.09
CA GLN A 25 10.69 3.86 -15.25
C GLN A 25 12.15 3.62 -15.64
N ASN A 26 12.49 2.42 -16.11
CA ASN A 26 13.85 2.12 -16.58
C ASN A 26 14.13 2.75 -17.95
N VAL A 27 13.15 2.77 -18.85
CA VAL A 27 13.26 3.45 -20.16
C VAL A 27 13.42 4.96 -19.98
N GLU A 28 12.63 5.57 -19.10
CA GLU A 28 12.76 7.00 -18.77
C GLU A 28 14.17 7.32 -18.26
N ARG A 29 14.74 6.48 -17.39
CA ARG A 29 16.11 6.65 -16.88
C ARG A 29 17.16 6.58 -17.98
N MET A 30 17.03 5.66 -18.93
CA MET A 30 17.95 5.57 -20.07
C MET A 30 17.84 6.80 -20.96
N SER A 31 16.62 7.28 -21.24
CA SER A 31 16.41 8.49 -22.04
C SER A 31 16.97 9.77 -21.40
N MET A 32 17.04 9.82 -20.06
CA MET A 32 17.67 10.92 -19.34
C MET A 32 19.19 10.90 -19.49
N ILE A 33 19.80 9.70 -19.38
CA ILE A 33 21.25 9.52 -19.59
C ILE A 33 21.65 9.92 -21.01
N GLU A 34 20.87 9.51 -22.01
CA GLU A 34 21.09 9.85 -23.43
C GLU A 34 21.01 11.36 -23.70
N LYS A 35 20.19 12.09 -22.94
CA LYS A 35 20.07 13.56 -23.02
C LYS A 35 21.15 14.31 -22.21
N GLY A 36 22.13 13.60 -21.65
CA GLY A 36 23.18 14.19 -20.81
C GLY A 36 22.68 14.69 -19.44
N LEU A 37 21.46 14.31 -19.05
CA LEU A 37 20.90 14.59 -17.73
C LEU A 37 21.31 13.47 -16.78
N ASN A 38 21.94 13.80 -15.65
CA ASN A 38 22.21 12.81 -14.62
C ASN A 38 20.89 12.36 -13.96
N PRO A 39 20.43 11.10 -14.16
CA PRO A 39 19.29 10.56 -13.41
C PRO A 39 19.65 10.30 -11.93
N PHE A 40 20.88 10.65 -11.53
CA PHE A 40 21.38 10.54 -10.16
C PHE A 40 21.38 11.87 -9.41
N ASP A 41 21.35 13.03 -10.08
CA ASP A 41 21.19 14.32 -9.40
C ASP A 41 19.76 14.51 -8.88
N ASN A 42 18.76 13.94 -9.56
CA ASN A 42 17.39 13.86 -9.05
C ASN A 42 17.12 12.62 -8.16
N GLN A 43 18.00 11.62 -8.19
CA GLN A 43 17.93 10.47 -7.28
C GLN A 43 18.72 10.66 -6.00
N SER A 44 19.74 11.50 -5.91
CA SER A 44 20.44 11.76 -4.64
C SER A 44 19.49 12.39 -3.61
N VAL A 45 18.60 13.27 -4.06
CA VAL A 45 17.48 13.81 -3.26
C VAL A 45 16.44 12.73 -2.90
N ARG A 46 16.25 11.71 -3.75
CA ARG A 46 15.20 10.68 -3.60
C ARG A 46 15.67 9.36 -2.98
N ARG A 47 16.97 9.08 -2.99
CA ARG A 47 17.62 7.82 -2.56
C ARG A 47 18.19 7.94 -1.14
N SER A 48 18.44 9.16 -0.65
CA SER A 48 18.74 9.39 0.78
C SER A 48 17.52 9.22 1.68
N ARG A 49 16.31 9.21 1.14
CA ARG A 49 15.13 8.79 1.87
C ARG A 49 14.88 7.32 1.51
N ILE A 50 15.46 6.38 2.26
CA ILE A 50 14.69 5.18 2.61
C ILE A 50 13.45 5.76 3.25
N SER A 51 12.41 5.94 2.45
CA SER A 51 11.40 6.91 2.78
C SER A 51 10.62 6.28 3.94
N PRO A 52 10.74 6.84 5.17
CA PRO A 52 10.11 6.25 6.34
C PRO A 52 8.58 6.27 6.19
N ASP A 53 8.06 7.00 5.19
CA ASP A 53 6.69 6.99 4.71
C ASP A 53 6.16 5.58 4.37
N ASN A 54 6.93 4.78 3.62
CA ASN A 54 6.46 3.51 3.07
C ASN A 54 6.45 2.42 4.15
N THR A 55 7.47 2.39 5.01
CA THR A 55 7.54 1.48 6.15
C THR A 55 6.51 1.85 7.22
N LEU A 56 6.26 3.14 7.46
CA LEU A 56 5.23 3.57 8.40
C LEU A 56 3.82 3.32 7.85
N ARG A 57 3.60 3.47 6.54
CA ARG A 57 2.33 3.17 5.88
C ARG A 57 2.01 1.69 5.85
N SER A 58 2.98 0.84 5.53
CA SER A 58 2.79 -0.61 5.59
C SER A 58 2.63 -1.12 7.02
N GLY A 59 3.40 -0.58 7.97
CA GLY A 59 3.29 -0.93 9.39
C GLY A 59 1.93 -0.58 9.99
N LEU A 60 1.45 0.64 9.79
CA LEU A 60 0.13 1.05 10.33
C LEU A 60 -1.04 0.36 9.63
N LEU A 61 -0.90 0.03 8.34
CA LEU A 61 -1.87 -0.83 7.64
C LEU A 61 -1.93 -2.21 8.30
N LEU A 62 -0.78 -2.86 8.52
CA LEU A 62 -0.72 -4.20 9.11
C LEU A 62 -1.29 -4.22 10.54
N VAL A 63 -0.97 -3.19 11.34
CA VAL A 63 -1.51 -3.03 12.70
C VAL A 63 -3.02 -2.82 12.67
N GLY A 64 -3.52 -1.94 11.79
CA GLY A 64 -4.96 -1.73 11.61
C GLY A 64 -5.69 -3.00 11.17
N ALA A 65 -5.19 -3.67 10.15
CA ALA A 65 -5.78 -4.92 9.67
C ALA A 65 -5.78 -6.02 10.76
N GLY A 66 -4.67 -6.16 11.49
CA GLY A 66 -4.56 -7.11 12.60
C GLY A 66 -5.53 -6.81 13.75
N LEU A 67 -5.65 -5.54 14.14
CA LEU A 67 -6.62 -5.12 15.17
C LEU A 67 -8.07 -5.33 14.72
N GLY A 68 -8.40 -5.01 13.46
CA GLY A 68 -9.73 -5.24 12.90
C GLY A 68 -10.10 -6.73 12.90
N LEU A 69 -9.15 -7.61 12.58
CA LEU A 69 -9.36 -9.06 12.59
C LEU A 69 -9.57 -9.57 14.03
N LEU A 70 -8.75 -9.11 14.98
CA LEU A 70 -8.84 -9.50 16.39
C LEU A 70 -10.18 -9.07 17.00
N ILE A 71 -10.59 -7.82 16.78
CA ILE A 71 -11.87 -7.28 17.26
C ILE A 71 -13.04 -8.01 16.58
N GLY A 72 -12.94 -8.28 15.27
CA GLY A 72 -13.97 -9.03 14.55
C GLY A 72 -14.19 -10.43 15.10
N ALA A 73 -13.12 -11.19 15.33
CA ALA A 73 -13.17 -12.52 15.93
C ALA A 73 -13.70 -12.51 17.37
N LEU A 74 -13.46 -11.44 18.13
CA LEU A 74 -13.99 -11.27 19.49
C LEU A 74 -15.50 -11.01 19.50
N ILE A 75 -16.03 -10.24 18.54
CA ILE A 75 -17.45 -9.86 18.47
C ILE A 75 -18.31 -10.97 17.83
N GLU A 76 -17.74 -11.74 16.91
CA GLU A 76 -18.38 -12.83 16.17
C GLU A 76 -19.26 -13.76 17.04
N PRO A 77 -18.78 -14.32 18.18
CA PRO A 77 -19.59 -15.20 19.01
C PRO A 77 -20.75 -14.50 19.75
N TYR A 78 -20.69 -13.17 19.95
CA TYR A 78 -21.73 -12.44 20.68
C TYR A 78 -22.89 -12.02 19.76
N LEU A 79 -22.61 -11.79 18.48
CA LEU A 79 -23.58 -11.26 17.53
C LEU A 79 -24.47 -12.33 16.89
N HIS A 80 -24.24 -13.62 17.17
CA HIS A 80 -24.96 -14.77 16.56
C HIS A 80 -25.18 -14.60 15.04
N SER A 81 -24.23 -13.93 14.40
CA SER A 81 -24.29 -13.57 12.99
C SER A 81 -23.34 -14.52 12.29
N ASP A 82 -23.92 -15.51 11.62
CA ASP A 82 -23.23 -16.57 10.85
C ASP A 82 -22.55 -16.02 9.58
N SER A 83 -22.19 -14.73 9.57
CA SER A 83 -21.69 -14.02 8.40
C SER A 83 -20.30 -13.45 8.68
N ASP A 84 -19.31 -13.95 7.94
CA ASP A 84 -17.92 -13.45 7.89
C ASP A 84 -17.82 -11.96 7.49
N GLY A 85 -18.93 -11.35 7.06
CA GLY A 85 -19.00 -9.96 6.61
C GLY A 85 -18.56 -8.95 7.67
N ILE A 86 -18.80 -9.23 8.95
CA ILE A 86 -18.41 -8.34 10.06
C ILE A 86 -16.89 -8.28 10.20
N GLN A 87 -16.22 -9.43 10.06
CA GLN A 87 -14.77 -9.54 10.16
C GLN A 87 -14.09 -8.81 8.99
N VAL A 88 -14.60 -9.02 7.77
CA VAL A 88 -14.13 -8.31 6.56
C VAL A 88 -14.33 -6.80 6.68
N ALA A 89 -15.49 -6.35 7.16
CA ALA A 89 -15.79 -4.93 7.36
C ALA A 89 -14.85 -4.30 8.41
N LEU A 90 -14.62 -4.96 9.54
CA LEU A 90 -13.75 -4.46 10.60
C LEU A 90 -12.29 -4.36 10.14
N ILE A 91 -11.79 -5.36 9.41
CA ILE A 91 -10.44 -5.32 8.82
C ILE A 91 -10.30 -4.15 7.84
N MET A 92 -11.28 -3.92 6.98
CA MET A 92 -11.27 -2.79 6.04
C MET A 92 -11.32 -1.43 6.76
N ILE A 93 -12.17 -1.30 7.79
CA ILE A 93 -12.30 -0.07 8.57
C ILE A 93 -11.02 0.24 9.34
N PHE A 94 -10.51 -0.72 10.12
CA PHE A 94 -9.31 -0.50 10.92
C PHE A 94 -8.05 -0.42 10.05
N GLY A 95 -7.94 -1.21 8.98
CA GLY A 95 -6.86 -1.10 8.01
C GLY A 95 -6.85 0.27 7.31
N GLY A 96 -8.03 0.77 6.92
CA GLY A 96 -8.19 2.12 6.36
C GLY A 96 -7.86 3.22 7.36
N ALA A 97 -8.31 3.09 8.61
CA ALA A 97 -7.97 4.03 9.69
C ALA A 97 -6.46 4.07 9.95
N GLY A 98 -5.79 2.92 9.96
CA GLY A 98 -4.34 2.82 10.05
C GLY A 98 -3.63 3.57 8.92
N LEU A 99 -4.13 3.46 7.68
CA LEU A 99 -3.59 4.22 6.56
C LEU A 99 -3.80 5.74 6.70
N LEU A 100 -4.96 6.19 7.18
CA LEU A 100 -5.24 7.61 7.43
C LEU A 100 -4.38 8.20 8.55
N LEU A 101 -4.16 7.43 9.62
CA LEU A 101 -3.24 7.80 10.70
C LEU A 101 -1.80 7.91 10.19
N SER A 102 -1.36 6.98 9.33
CA SER A 102 -0.05 7.04 8.70
C SER A 102 0.13 8.33 7.90
N TYR A 103 -0.88 8.72 7.11
CA TYR A 103 -0.85 9.97 6.36
C TYR A 103 -0.81 11.20 7.28
N SER A 104 -1.59 11.20 8.36
CA SER A 104 -1.62 12.30 9.33
C SER A 104 -0.28 12.48 10.05
N ILE A 105 0.39 11.38 10.42
CA ILE A 105 1.71 11.42 11.06
C ILE A 105 2.76 11.95 10.08
N GLN A 106 2.72 11.50 8.82
CA GLN A 106 3.62 12.00 7.77
C GLN A 106 3.44 13.51 7.56
N MET A 107 2.20 13.99 7.48
CA MET A 107 1.92 15.41 7.29
C MET A 107 2.37 16.29 8.47
N LYS A 108 2.42 15.73 9.69
CA LYS A 108 2.99 16.42 10.87
C LYS A 108 4.52 16.43 10.85
N ASN A 109 5.15 15.37 10.34
CA ASN A 109 6.61 15.29 10.25
C ASN A 109 7.15 16.22 9.16
N ASP A 110 6.46 16.33 8.03
CA ASP A 110 6.84 17.26 6.96
C ASP A 110 6.72 18.73 7.39
N LYS A 111 5.72 19.08 8.21
CA LYS A 111 5.57 20.43 8.80
C LYS A 111 6.64 20.78 9.84
N LYS A 112 7.30 19.79 10.45
CA LYS A 112 8.40 20.02 11.41
C LYS A 112 9.77 20.07 10.74
N ALA A 113 9.87 19.61 9.50
CA ALA A 113 11.09 19.62 8.71
C ALA A 113 11.22 20.87 7.80
N GLN A 114 10.19 21.72 7.77
CA GLN A 114 10.22 23.10 7.26
C GLN A 114 10.43 24.07 8.42
#